data_AF-A0A2P6WAV3-F1
#
_entry.id   AF-A0A2P6WAV3-F1
#
_cell.length_a   1.000
_cell.length_b   1.000
_cell.length_c   1.000
_cell.angle_alpha   90.00
_cell.angle_beta   90.00
_cell.angle_gamma   90.00
#
_symmetry.space_group_name_H-M   'P 1'
#
loop_
_entity.id
_entity.type
_entity.pdbx_description
1 polymer ?
#
loop_
_entity_poly.entity_id
_entity_poly.type
_entity_poly.pdbx_seq_one_letter_code
_entity_poly.pdbx_strand_id
1 'polypeptide(L)'
;MDLEERKELVLRNTEEIIQEEELEETLREKDEPRAYIGNETSGPVHLGHWIQIRKMKDLQKAGFQPVVLFADLHTYLNKKGDEEWIQDMVEYWQATFEACGL
;
A
#
# COMPACT_ATOMS: atom_id res chain seq x y z
N MET A 1 -5.77 20.67 -2.15
CA MET A 1 -5.46 20.25 -3.52
C MET A 1 -6.74 20.29 -4.31
N ASP A 2 -6.68 20.80 -5.53
CA ASP A 2 -7.78 20.61 -6.48
C ASP A 2 -7.79 19.17 -7.04
N LEU A 3 -8.80 18.85 -7.86
CA LEU A 3 -8.98 17.51 -8.41
C LEU A 3 -7.81 17.08 -9.31
N GLU A 4 -7.21 18.01 -10.05
CA GLU A 4 -6.15 17.71 -11.01
C GLU A 4 -4.84 17.42 -10.27
N GLU A 5 -4.49 18.24 -9.27
CA GLU A 5 -3.34 17.98 -8.38
C GLU A 5 -3.49 16.64 -7.64
N ARG A 6 -4.73 16.31 -7.23
CA ARG A 6 -5.07 15.03 -6.57
C ARG A 6 -4.85 13.86 -7.52
N LYS A 7 -5.32 13.98 -8.76
CA LYS A 7 -5.14 12.98 -9.81
C LYS A 7 -3.66 12.80 -10.14
N GLU A 8 -2.91 13.88 -10.37
CA GLU A 8 -1.47 13.82 -10.69
C GLU A 8 -0.70 13.05 -9.59
N LEU A 9 -0.99 13.33 -8.32
CA LEU A 9 -0.33 12.66 -7.21
C LEU A 9 -0.62 11.15 -7.16
N VAL A 10 -1.87 10.75 -7.44
CA VAL A 10 -2.30 9.35 -7.51
C VAL A 10 -1.63 8.63 -8.69
N LEU A 11 -1.51 9.27 -9.85
CA LEU A 11 -0.95 8.68 -11.08
C LEU A 11 0.58 8.71 -11.15
N ARG A 12 1.24 9.54 -10.34
CA ARG A 12 2.69 9.71 -10.44
C ARG A 12 3.44 8.38 -10.23
N ASN A 13 4.28 7.98 -11.19
CA ASN A 13 5.07 6.75 -11.15
C ASN A 13 4.24 5.45 -11.06
N THR A 14 2.96 5.46 -11.46
CA THR A 14 2.23 4.23 -11.75
C THR A 14 2.44 3.83 -13.20
N GLU A 15 2.67 2.55 -13.47
CA GLU A 15 2.86 2.04 -14.84
C GLU A 15 1.52 1.89 -15.58
N GLU A 16 0.47 1.48 -14.89
CA GLU A 16 -0.87 1.23 -15.44
C GLU A 16 -1.96 1.58 -14.42
N ILE A 17 -3.13 1.98 -14.92
CA ILE A 17 -4.35 2.24 -14.15
C ILE A 17 -5.52 1.58 -14.88
N ILE A 18 -6.36 0.85 -14.14
CA ILE A 18 -7.50 0.09 -14.68
C ILE A 18 -8.76 0.51 -13.91
N GLN A 19 -9.67 1.33 -14.47
CA GLN A 19 -9.44 2.30 -15.56
C GLN A 19 -9.34 3.73 -15.00
N GLU A 20 -8.74 4.65 -15.75
CA GLU A 20 -8.50 6.03 -15.28
C GLU A 20 -9.81 6.79 -15.03
N GLU A 21 -10.85 6.51 -15.81
CA GLU A 21 -12.18 7.09 -15.66
C GLU A 21 -12.83 6.72 -14.31
N GLU A 22 -12.73 5.45 -13.89
CA GLU A 22 -13.26 4.97 -12.61
C GLU A 22 -12.51 5.59 -11.41
N LEU A 23 -11.21 5.85 -11.59
CA LEU A 23 -10.42 6.58 -10.60
C LEU A 23 -10.90 8.03 -10.50
N GLU A 24 -11.10 8.73 -11.62
CA GLU A 24 -11.62 10.11 -11.60
C GLU A 24 -12.99 10.20 -10.92
N GLU A 25 -13.90 9.28 -11.21
CA GLU A 25 -15.20 9.19 -10.54
C GLU A 25 -15.01 9.01 -9.03
N THR A 26 -14.13 8.10 -8.61
CA THR A 26 -13.80 7.89 -7.20
C THR A 26 -13.27 9.17 -6.53
N LEU A 27 -12.40 9.92 -7.22
CA LEU A 27 -11.83 11.17 -6.70
C LEU A 27 -12.85 12.30 -6.60
N ARG A 28 -13.92 12.28 -7.42
CA ARG A 28 -15.01 13.26 -7.39
C ARG A 28 -16.06 12.93 -6.34
N GLU A 29 -16.42 11.66 -6.20
CA GLU A 29 -17.57 11.22 -5.39
C GLU A 29 -17.21 10.92 -3.93
N LYS A 30 -15.95 10.55 -3.65
CA LYS A 30 -15.52 10.14 -2.31
C LYS A 30 -14.60 11.18 -1.70
N ASP A 31 -14.99 11.65 -0.52
CA ASP A 31 -14.17 12.52 0.32
C ASP A 31 -12.90 11.78 0.77
N GLU A 32 -13.06 10.58 1.35
CA GLU A 32 -11.98 9.75 1.88
C GLU A 32 -12.03 8.31 1.31
N PRO A 33 -11.62 8.08 0.05
CA PRO A 33 -11.56 6.75 -0.53
C PRO A 33 -10.51 5.88 0.17
N ARG A 34 -10.77 4.57 0.28
CA ARG A 34 -9.81 3.61 0.82
C ARG A 34 -8.93 3.06 -0.29
N ALA A 35 -7.64 2.92 -0.04
CA ALA A 35 -6.71 2.21 -0.90
C ALA A 35 -5.96 1.15 -0.08
N TYR A 36 -5.63 0.01 -0.68
CA TYR A 36 -4.91 -1.04 0.02
C TYR A 36 -3.75 -1.60 -0.79
N ILE A 37 -2.73 -2.07 -0.07
CA ILE A 37 -1.69 -2.97 -0.59
C ILE A 37 -1.61 -4.20 0.32
N GLY A 38 -1.36 -5.36 -0.27
CA GLY A 38 -1.12 -6.60 0.45
C GLY A 38 0.27 -7.13 0.17
N ASN A 39 0.98 -7.54 1.22
CA ASN A 39 2.31 -8.14 1.09
C ASN A 39 2.40 -9.42 1.91
N GLU A 40 2.97 -10.47 1.31
CA GLU A 40 3.49 -11.61 2.07
C GLU A 40 4.71 -11.14 2.86
N THR A 41 4.67 -11.26 4.19
CA THR A 41 5.72 -10.81 5.10
C THR A 41 6.84 -11.85 5.14
N SER A 42 7.53 -11.99 4.00
CA SER A 42 8.64 -12.94 3.83
C SER A 42 9.97 -12.20 3.70
N GLY A 43 10.88 -12.44 4.66
CA GLY A 43 12.21 -11.86 4.66
C GLY A 43 12.25 -10.35 4.91
N PRO A 44 13.43 -9.72 4.74
CA PRO A 44 13.63 -8.30 5.05
C PRO A 44 12.90 -7.36 4.08
N VAL A 45 12.44 -6.22 4.60
CA VAL A 45 11.89 -5.15 3.76
C VAL A 45 13.03 -4.54 2.93
N HIS A 46 12.83 -4.42 1.61
CA HIS A 46 13.83 -3.89 0.67
C HIS A 46 13.25 -2.77 -0.21
N LEU A 47 14.08 -2.17 -1.07
CA LEU A 47 13.69 -1.03 -1.94
C LEU A 47 12.50 -1.32 -2.88
N GLY A 48 12.24 -2.58 -3.25
CA GLY A 48 11.01 -2.93 -3.96
C GLY A 48 9.73 -2.58 -3.19
N HIS A 49 9.67 -2.85 -1.88
CA HIS A 49 8.53 -2.48 -1.04
C HIS A 49 8.47 -0.97 -0.81
N TRP A 50 9.61 -0.28 -0.83
CA TRP A 50 9.67 1.18 -0.72
C TRP A 50 8.89 1.89 -1.83
N ILE A 51 8.81 1.31 -3.03
CA ILE A 51 7.99 1.84 -4.13
C ILE A 51 6.51 1.85 -3.74
N GLN A 52 6.02 0.73 -3.19
CA GLN A 52 4.64 0.61 -2.72
C GLN A 52 4.37 1.55 -1.54
N ILE A 53 5.29 1.61 -0.56
CA ILE A 53 5.18 2.52 0.58
C ILE A 53 5.04 3.96 0.09
N ARG A 54 5.86 4.37 -0.88
CA ARG A 54 5.82 5.72 -1.43
C ARG A 54 4.53 6.00 -2.18
N LYS A 55 3.98 5.02 -2.92
CA LYS A 55 2.68 5.14 -3.56
C LYS A 55 1.56 5.29 -2.52
N MET A 56 1.58 4.51 -1.44
CA MET A 56 0.60 4.64 -0.35
C MET A 56 0.67 5.99 0.35
N LYS A 57 1.88 6.58 0.51
CA LYS A 57 2.03 7.96 1.02
C LYS A 57 1.49 9.01 0.05
N ASP A 58 1.64 8.79 -1.25
CA ASP A 58 1.05 9.68 -2.27
C ASP A 58 -0.48 9.62 -2.23
N LEU A 59 -1.05 8.42 -2.10
CA LEU A 59 -2.48 8.20 -1.90
C LEU A 59 -2.98 8.87 -0.60
N GLN A 60 -2.26 8.69 0.52
CA GLN A 60 -2.59 9.33 1.79
C GLN A 60 -2.61 10.86 1.67
N LYS A 61 -1.61 11.45 1.00
CA LYS A 61 -1.56 12.90 0.73
C LYS A 61 -2.68 13.36 -0.20
N ALA A 62 -3.13 12.49 -1.10
CA ALA A 62 -4.31 12.70 -1.93
C ALA A 62 -5.62 12.46 -1.15
N GLY A 63 -5.59 12.31 0.18
CA GLY A 63 -6.78 12.16 1.02
C GLY A 63 -7.41 10.77 0.97
N PHE A 64 -6.66 9.74 0.55
CA PHE A 64 -7.10 8.36 0.74
C PHE A 64 -6.80 7.89 2.16
N GLN A 65 -7.60 6.94 2.64
CA GLN A 65 -7.27 6.15 3.82
C GLN A 65 -6.44 4.92 3.39
N PRO A 66 -5.12 4.89 3.65
CA PRO A 66 -4.29 3.74 3.31
C PRO A 66 -4.58 2.55 4.23
N VAL A 67 -4.57 1.35 3.66
CA VAL A 67 -4.68 0.09 4.39
C VAL A 67 -3.52 -0.81 3.97
N VAL A 68 -2.72 -1.26 4.92
CA VAL A 68 -1.65 -2.23 4.67
C VAL A 68 -2.09 -3.58 5.21
N LEU A 69 -2.17 -4.57 4.34
CA LEU A 69 -2.43 -5.95 4.70
C LEU A 69 -1.11 -6.71 4.78
N PHE A 70 -0.70 -7.09 5.99
CA PHE A 70 0.34 -8.08 6.21
C PHE A 70 -0.28 -9.48 6.05
N ALA A 71 -0.07 -10.07 4.88
CA ALA A 71 -0.75 -11.30 4.45
C ALA A 71 -0.06 -12.55 5.03
N ASP A 72 -0.14 -12.71 6.35
CA ASP A 72 0.39 -13.84 7.12
C ASP A 72 -0.08 -15.20 6.60
N LEU A 73 -1.38 -15.35 6.34
CA LEU A 73 -1.95 -16.59 5.81
C LEU A 73 -1.41 -16.90 4.41
N HIS A 74 -1.22 -15.89 3.56
CA HIS A 74 -0.66 -16.11 2.23
C HIS A 74 0.82 -16.52 2.33
N THR A 75 1.56 -15.91 3.25
CA THR A 75 2.96 -16.26 3.56
C THR A 75 3.07 -17.72 4.03
N TYR A 76 2.16 -18.16 4.89
CA TYR A 76 2.06 -19.54 5.36
C TYR A 76 1.69 -20.51 4.24
N LEU A 77 0.64 -20.22 3.47
CA LEU A 77 0.19 -21.05 2.35
C LEU A 77 1.28 -21.21 1.28
N ASN A 78 2.11 -20.18 1.08
CA ASN A 78 3.27 -20.21 0.19
C ASN A 78 4.54 -20.83 0.80
N LYS A 79 4.43 -21.43 2.00
CA LYS A 79 5.51 -22.17 2.68
C LYS A 79 6.79 -21.36 2.84
N LYS A 80 6.64 -20.07 3.17
CA LYS A 80 7.77 -19.12 3.32
C LYS A 80 8.45 -19.21 4.69
N GLY A 81 7.79 -19.82 5.67
CA GLY A 81 8.30 -20.04 7.02
C GLY A 81 7.24 -20.69 7.90
N ASP A 82 7.63 -21.02 9.14
CA ASP A 82 6.72 -21.55 10.15
C ASP A 82 5.92 -20.41 10.81
N GLU A 83 4.81 -20.73 11.47
CA GLU A 83 3.86 -19.74 12.02
C GLU A 83 4.52 -18.72 12.96
N GLU A 84 5.38 -19.16 13.88
CA GLU A 84 6.08 -18.29 14.83
C GLU A 84 6.98 -17.28 14.10
N TRP A 85 7.75 -17.75 13.12
CA TRP A 85 8.60 -16.87 12.31
C TRP A 85 7.78 -15.88 11.46
N ILE A 86 6.61 -16.30 10.97
CA ILE A 86 5.72 -15.40 10.21
C ILE A 86 5.20 -14.29 11.12
N GLN A 87 4.83 -14.59 12.37
CA GLN A 87 4.41 -13.57 13.33
C GLN A 87 5.53 -12.56 13.62
N ASP A 88 6.75 -13.03 13.85
CA ASP A 88 7.92 -12.16 14.02
C ASP A 88 8.14 -11.25 12.79
N MET A 89 7.94 -11.80 11.59
CA MET A 89 8.03 -11.01 10.35
C MET A 89 6.90 -9.98 10.22
N VAL A 90 5.67 -10.30 10.62
CA VAL A 90 4.58 -9.32 10.62
C VAL A 90 4.91 -8.15 11.52
N GLU A 91 5.40 -8.40 12.75
CA GLU A 91 5.80 -7.35 13.68
C GLU A 91 6.94 -6.49 13.12
N TYR A 92 7.97 -7.12 12.55
CA TYR A 92 9.08 -6.43 11.90
C TYR A 92 8.62 -5.56 10.70
N TRP A 93 7.75 -6.08 9.84
CA TRP A 93 7.21 -5.34 8.69
C TRP A 93 6.34 -4.17 9.14
N GLN A 94 5.48 -4.39 10.14
CA GLN A 94 4.66 -3.33 10.73
C GLN A 94 5.53 -2.18 11.24
N ALA A 95 6.48 -2.47 12.12
CA ALA A 95 7.39 -1.46 12.66
C ALA A 95 8.17 -0.72 11.55
N THR A 96 8.56 -1.44 10.49
CA THR A 96 9.27 -0.84 9.35
C THR A 96 8.39 0.11 8.55
N PHE A 97 7.15 -0.28 8.25
CA PHE A 97 6.21 0.55 7.48
C PHE A 97 5.80 1.80 8.29
N GLU A 98 5.55 1.65 9.59
CA GLU A 98 5.28 2.76 10.51
C GLU A 98 6.46 3.75 10.56
N ALA A 99 7.69 3.25 10.68
CA ALA A 99 8.89 4.10 10.66
C ALA A 99 9.09 4.84 9.32
N CYS A 100 8.55 4.29 8.23
CA CYS A 100 8.53 4.94 6.91
C CYS A 100 7.42 6.00 6.78
N GLY A 101 6.55 6.12 7.77
CA GLY A 101 5.46 7.10 7.85
C GLY A 101 4.21 6.69 7.10
N LEU A 102 3.87 5.40 7.14
CA LEU A 102 2.52 4.89 6.85
C LEU A 102 1.76 4.60 8.13
#